data_AF-B4DWP9-F1
#
_entry.id   AF-B4DWP9-F1
#
_cell.length_a   1.000
_cell.length_b   1.000
_cell.length_c   1.000
_cell.angle_alpha   90.00
_cell.angle_beta   90.00
_cell.angle_gamma   90.00
#
_symmetry.space_group_name_H-M   'P 1'
#
loop_
_entity.id
_entity.type
_entity.pdbx_description
1 polymer ?
#
loop_
_entity_poly.entity_id
_entity_poly.type
_entity_poly.pdbx_seq_one_letter_code
_entity_poly.pdbx_strand_id
1 'polypeptide(L)'
;MPSSQITMQKPSLLLAWPPQALWTNSWKYYAYTQFCLPGSARPIPEPLVQLAVDKGYRIAEGNEPPWCFWDVPLIYSYIQDVYWNVGFLKYYELKQVPNFLLAAPVAILVAWATWTYVTTHPWLCLTLGLQRSKNNKTLEKPDLGFLSPQVFVYVVHAAVLLLFGGLCMHVQVLTRFLGSSTPIMYWFPAHLLQDQEPLLRSLKTVPWKPLAEDSPPGQKVPRNPIMGLLYHWKTCSPVTRYILGYFLTYWLLGLLLHCNFLPWT
;
A
#
# COMPACT_ATOMS: atom_id res chain seq x y z
N MET A 1 19.20 33.29 -39.19
CA MET A 1 18.56 32.01 -38.87
C MET A 1 18.69 31.79 -37.36
N PRO A 2 17.59 31.49 -36.65
CA PRO A 2 17.43 31.95 -35.29
C PRO A 2 17.95 31.00 -34.21
N SER A 3 18.26 31.66 -33.10
CA SER A 3 18.61 31.19 -31.77
C SER A 3 17.52 30.31 -31.12
N SER A 4 17.92 29.28 -30.37
CA SER A 4 17.05 28.60 -29.41
C SER A 4 17.75 28.49 -28.05
N GLN A 5 17.62 29.57 -27.27
CA GLN A 5 17.75 29.56 -25.82
C GLN A 5 16.46 29.00 -25.18
N ILE A 6 16.66 28.45 -23.99
CA ILE A 6 15.77 27.65 -23.15
C ILE A 6 14.53 28.43 -22.69
N THR A 7 13.39 27.74 -22.56
CA THR A 7 12.38 28.10 -21.55
C THR A 7 11.80 26.83 -20.93
N MET A 8 12.25 26.52 -19.71
CA MET A 8 11.56 25.62 -18.79
C MET A 8 10.25 26.27 -18.34
N GLN A 9 9.14 25.53 -18.35
CA GLN A 9 8.13 25.65 -17.31
C GLN A 9 7.35 24.34 -17.15
N LYS A 10 7.70 23.58 -16.11
CA LYS A 10 6.80 22.65 -15.43
C LYS A 10 6.04 23.49 -14.39
N PRO A 11 4.72 23.29 -14.21
CA PRO A 11 4.33 22.58 -13.00
C PRO A 11 3.15 21.61 -13.21
N SER A 12 3.34 20.40 -12.70
CA SER A 12 2.37 19.65 -11.88
C SER A 12 0.88 19.80 -12.19
N LEU A 13 0.36 18.85 -12.96
CA LEU A 13 -0.87 18.16 -12.63
C LEU A 13 -0.50 16.68 -12.52
N LEU A 14 -0.89 16.07 -11.39
CA LEU A 14 -0.79 14.65 -11.14
C LEU A 14 -1.49 13.91 -12.29
N LEU A 15 -0.71 13.53 -13.30
CA LEU A 15 -1.12 12.59 -14.32
C LEU A 15 -1.34 11.26 -13.60
N ALA A 16 -2.59 11.02 -13.20
CA ALA A 16 -3.09 9.66 -13.15
C ALA A 16 -2.62 8.98 -14.44
N TRP A 17 -1.98 7.82 -14.32
CA TRP A 17 -1.44 7.08 -15.45
C TRP A 17 -2.49 7.06 -16.59
N PRO A 18 -2.19 7.60 -17.79
CA PRO A 18 -3.18 7.77 -18.85
C PRO A 18 -4.04 6.52 -19.15
N PRO A 19 -3.49 5.28 -19.10
CA PRO A 19 -4.28 4.06 -19.29
C PRO A 19 -5.37 3.84 -18.22
N GLN A 20 -5.10 4.20 -16.95
CA GLN A 20 -6.01 3.95 -15.83
C GLN A 20 -7.15 4.98 -15.79
N ALA A 21 -6.86 6.24 -16.09
CA ALA A 21 -7.88 7.28 -16.20
C ALA A 21 -8.82 6.99 -17.38
N LEU A 22 -8.28 6.54 -18.53
CA LEU A 22 -9.08 6.15 -19.69
C LEU A 22 -9.97 4.94 -19.37
N TRP A 23 -9.45 3.91 -18.73
CA TRP A 23 -10.24 2.74 -18.33
C TRP A 23 -11.40 3.11 -17.40
N THR A 24 -11.12 3.85 -16.33
CA THR A 24 -12.13 4.22 -15.33
C THR A 24 -13.20 5.14 -15.89
N ASN A 25 -12.84 6.09 -16.76
CA ASN A 25 -13.80 6.97 -17.43
C ASN A 25 -14.63 6.23 -18.48
N SER A 26 -14.02 5.29 -19.21
CA SER A 26 -14.73 4.44 -20.17
C SER A 26 -15.76 3.55 -19.47
N TRP A 27 -15.39 2.96 -18.33
CA TRP A 27 -16.31 2.19 -17.49
C TRP A 27 -17.48 3.05 -16.97
N LYS A 28 -17.19 4.25 -16.46
CA LYS A 28 -18.24 5.18 -16.00
C LYS A 28 -19.20 5.56 -17.12
N TYR A 29 -18.67 5.89 -18.31
CA TYR A 29 -19.48 6.19 -19.48
C TYR A 29 -20.32 4.98 -19.90
N TYR A 30 -19.72 3.79 -19.96
CA TYR A 30 -20.44 2.56 -20.26
C TYR A 30 -21.60 2.34 -19.27
N ALA A 31 -21.34 2.44 -17.97
CA ALA A 31 -22.37 2.27 -16.96
C ALA A 31 -23.48 3.34 -17.05
N TYR A 32 -23.12 4.59 -17.32
CA TYR A 32 -24.10 5.66 -17.55
C TYR A 32 -24.99 5.36 -18.75
N THR A 33 -24.42 4.93 -19.87
CA THR A 33 -25.24 4.55 -21.03
C THR A 33 -26.22 3.46 -20.63
N GLN A 34 -25.74 2.34 -20.08
CA GLN A 34 -26.59 1.19 -19.73
C GLN A 34 -27.72 1.50 -18.73
N PHE A 35 -27.46 2.31 -17.69
CA PHE A 35 -28.42 2.52 -16.60
C PHE A 35 -29.23 3.83 -16.68
N CYS A 36 -28.75 4.83 -17.42
CA CYS A 36 -29.36 6.17 -17.47
C CYS A 36 -29.89 6.56 -18.86
N LEU A 37 -29.55 5.83 -19.93
CA LEU A 37 -30.10 6.09 -21.26
C LEU A 37 -31.15 5.04 -21.66
N PRO A 38 -32.38 5.47 -22.00
CA PRO A 38 -33.44 4.54 -22.38
C PRO A 38 -33.07 3.74 -23.63
N GLY A 39 -33.41 2.45 -23.65
CA GLY A 39 -33.25 1.57 -24.82
C GLY A 39 -31.81 1.13 -25.13
N SER A 40 -30.84 1.47 -24.27
CA SER A 40 -29.44 1.08 -24.45
C SER A 40 -29.00 -0.12 -23.58
N ALA A 41 -29.88 -0.58 -22.69
CA ALA A 41 -29.67 -1.74 -21.83
C ALA A 41 -29.49 -3.00 -22.69
N ARG A 42 -28.40 -3.72 -22.44
CA ARG A 42 -28.14 -5.02 -23.07
C ARG A 42 -28.88 -6.12 -22.32
N PRO A 43 -29.35 -7.17 -23.03
CA PRO A 43 -29.99 -8.31 -22.39
C PRO A 43 -29.02 -8.97 -21.41
N ILE A 44 -29.48 -9.17 -20.18
CA ILE A 44 -28.71 -9.80 -19.11
C ILE A 44 -29.09 -11.29 -19.04
N PRO A 45 -28.13 -12.23 -19.03
CA PRO A 45 -28.42 -13.65 -18.84
C PRO A 45 -29.27 -13.92 -17.59
N GLU A 46 -30.27 -14.80 -17.72
CA GLU A 46 -31.24 -15.13 -16.67
C GLU A 46 -30.62 -15.53 -15.32
N PRO A 47 -29.49 -16.27 -15.25
CA PRO A 47 -28.82 -16.53 -13.97
C PRO A 47 -28.34 -15.28 -13.24
N LEU A 48 -27.93 -14.24 -13.97
CA LEU A 48 -27.50 -12.97 -13.38
C LEU A 48 -28.68 -12.12 -12.94
N VAL A 49 -29.83 -12.24 -13.61
CA VAL A 49 -31.08 -11.60 -13.17
C VAL A 49 -31.55 -12.22 -11.86
N GLN A 50 -31.54 -13.55 -11.74
CA GLN A 50 -31.86 -14.24 -10.49
C GLN A 50 -30.93 -13.81 -9.35
N LEU A 51 -29.61 -13.77 -9.60
CA LEU A 51 -28.65 -13.27 -8.62
C LEU A 51 -28.92 -11.82 -8.19
N ALA A 52 -29.31 -10.96 -9.14
CA ALA A 52 -29.64 -9.57 -8.83
C ALA A 52 -30.88 -9.49 -7.93
N VAL A 53 -31.91 -10.29 -8.18
CA VAL A 53 -33.11 -10.36 -7.34
C VAL A 53 -32.76 -10.87 -5.94
N ASP A 54 -32.00 -11.97 -5.84
CA ASP A 54 -31.61 -12.58 -4.56
C ASP A 54 -30.78 -11.64 -3.68
N LYS A 55 -29.95 -10.79 -4.32
CA LYS A 55 -29.09 -9.81 -3.64
C LYS A 55 -29.71 -8.42 -3.50
N GLY A 56 -30.90 -8.19 -4.06
CA GLY A 56 -31.53 -6.87 -4.10
C GLY A 56 -30.78 -5.84 -4.95
N TYR A 57 -30.03 -6.27 -5.96
CA TYR A 57 -29.32 -5.40 -6.89
C TYR A 57 -30.25 -4.84 -7.98
N ARG A 58 -29.99 -3.59 -8.38
CA ARG A 58 -30.68 -2.96 -9.51
C ARG A 58 -30.14 -3.47 -10.85
N ILE A 59 -31.05 -3.73 -11.78
CA ILE A 59 -30.76 -4.07 -13.17
C ILE A 59 -31.00 -2.85 -14.08
N ALA A 60 -30.33 -2.83 -15.24
CA ALA A 60 -30.39 -1.73 -16.20
C ALA A 60 -31.78 -1.53 -16.84
N GLU A 61 -32.59 -2.59 -16.93
CA GLU A 61 -33.94 -2.55 -17.50
C GLU A 61 -35.03 -2.12 -16.48
N GLY A 62 -34.64 -1.74 -15.27
CA GLY A 62 -35.55 -1.30 -14.20
C GLY A 62 -35.65 0.22 -14.07
N ASN A 63 -36.19 0.68 -12.92
CA ASN A 63 -36.24 2.11 -12.60
C ASN A 63 -34.84 2.73 -12.55
N GLU A 64 -34.70 3.88 -13.21
CA GLU A 64 -33.45 4.66 -13.23
C GLU A 64 -32.94 4.91 -11.81
N PRO A 65 -31.65 4.63 -11.54
CA PRO A 65 -31.08 4.85 -10.23
C PRO A 65 -30.87 6.36 -9.96
N PRO A 66 -30.92 6.78 -8.69
CA PRO A 66 -30.89 8.21 -8.33
C PRO A 66 -29.61 8.93 -8.77
N TRP A 67 -28.50 8.20 -8.94
CA TRP A 67 -27.24 8.78 -9.39
C TRP A 67 -27.25 9.22 -10.87
N CYS A 68 -28.25 8.83 -11.66
CA CYS A 68 -28.43 9.36 -13.01
C CYS A 68 -28.80 10.85 -13.02
N PHE A 69 -29.37 11.35 -11.92
CA PHE A 69 -29.83 12.74 -11.78
C PHE A 69 -28.87 13.63 -10.97
N TRP A 70 -27.69 13.13 -10.59
CA TRP A 70 -26.69 13.92 -9.89
C TRP A 70 -25.91 14.81 -10.87
N ASP A 71 -25.46 15.98 -10.41
CA ASP A 71 -24.64 16.92 -11.21
C ASP A 71 -23.41 16.25 -11.83
N VAL A 72 -22.88 15.25 -11.14
CA VAL A 72 -21.89 14.31 -11.68
C VAL A 72 -22.39 12.88 -11.43
N PRO A 73 -22.71 12.09 -12.46
CA PRO A 73 -23.26 10.74 -12.31
C PRO A 73 -22.17 9.74 -11.87
N LEU A 74 -21.77 9.82 -10.60
CA LEU A 74 -20.73 8.99 -9.99
C LEU A 74 -21.30 7.65 -9.51
N ILE A 75 -21.51 6.72 -10.44
CA ILE A 75 -22.00 5.36 -10.14
C ILE A 75 -21.19 4.65 -9.04
N TYR A 76 -19.86 4.82 -9.02
CA TYR A 76 -19.02 4.12 -8.05
C TYR A 76 -19.30 4.57 -6.62
N SER A 77 -19.48 5.87 -6.40
CA SER A 77 -19.84 6.42 -5.08
C SER A 77 -21.20 5.90 -4.62
N TYR A 78 -22.17 5.78 -5.52
CA TYR A 78 -23.47 5.16 -5.23
C TYR A 78 -23.33 3.69 -4.84
N ILE A 79 -22.55 2.91 -5.59
CA ILE A 79 -22.33 1.48 -5.29
C ILE A 79 -21.65 1.30 -3.93
N GLN A 80 -20.60 2.09 -3.67
CA GLN A 80 -19.84 2.06 -2.42
C GLN A 80 -20.74 2.32 -1.21
N ASP A 81 -21.65 3.28 -1.31
CA ASP A 81 -22.56 3.62 -0.22
C ASP A 81 -23.68 2.58 -0.07
N VAL A 82 -24.44 2.33 -1.13
CA VAL A 82 -25.69 1.53 -1.07
C VAL A 82 -25.43 0.03 -0.89
N TYR A 83 -24.43 -0.52 -1.57
CA TYR A 83 -24.20 -1.96 -1.58
C TYR A 83 -23.03 -2.40 -0.70
N TRP A 84 -22.00 -1.56 -0.57
CA TRP A 84 -20.80 -1.92 0.17
C TRP A 84 -20.75 -1.32 1.57
N ASN A 85 -21.65 -0.38 1.90
CA ASN A 85 -21.68 0.34 3.17
C ASN A 85 -20.31 0.96 3.52
N VAL A 86 -19.65 1.53 2.52
CA VAL A 86 -18.34 2.19 2.65
C VAL A 86 -18.57 3.68 2.93
N GLY A 87 -17.93 4.21 3.96
CA GLY A 87 -18.03 5.61 4.34
C GLY A 87 -17.27 5.90 5.62
N PHE A 88 -17.25 7.17 6.03
CA PHE A 88 -16.55 7.58 7.25
C PHE A 88 -17.11 6.86 8.48
N LEU A 89 -16.27 6.03 9.11
CA LEU A 89 -16.54 5.23 10.30
C LEU A 89 -17.71 4.22 10.20
N LYS A 90 -18.30 4.02 9.01
CA LYS A 90 -19.45 3.11 8.83
C LYS A 90 -19.13 1.63 9.10
N TYR A 91 -17.85 1.25 9.07
CA TYR A 91 -17.40 -0.14 9.22
C TYR A 91 -17.10 -0.58 10.67
N TYR A 92 -17.08 0.35 11.63
CA TYR A 92 -16.66 0.06 12.99
C TYR A 92 -17.76 -0.64 13.79
N GLU A 93 -17.92 -1.94 13.57
CA GLU A 93 -18.83 -2.82 14.30
C GLU A 93 -18.09 -3.92 15.06
N LEU A 94 -18.63 -4.37 16.19
CA LEU A 94 -18.03 -5.45 17.00
C LEU A 94 -17.90 -6.78 16.25
N LYS A 95 -18.79 -7.03 15.28
CA LYS A 95 -18.74 -8.23 14.43
C LYS A 95 -17.47 -8.28 13.55
N GLN A 96 -16.84 -7.14 13.32
CA GLN A 96 -15.66 -7.01 12.46
C GLN A 96 -14.34 -7.14 13.23
N VAL A 97 -14.36 -7.35 14.55
CA VAL A 97 -13.16 -7.51 15.39
C VAL A 97 -12.12 -8.48 14.80
N PRO A 98 -12.49 -9.66 14.25
CA PRO A 98 -11.51 -10.54 13.61
C PRO A 98 -10.74 -9.88 12.46
N ASN A 99 -11.40 -9.04 11.67
CA ASN A 99 -10.77 -8.32 10.55
C ASN A 99 -9.82 -7.23 11.03
N PHE A 100 -10.18 -6.53 12.12
CA PHE A 100 -9.28 -5.58 12.76
C PHE A 100 -8.02 -6.25 13.31
N LEU A 101 -8.16 -7.43 13.92
CA LEU A 101 -7.02 -8.20 14.42
C LEU A 101 -6.07 -8.63 13.29
N LEU A 102 -6.61 -9.00 12.13
CA LEU A 102 -5.82 -9.36 10.96
C LEU A 102 -5.05 -8.17 10.37
N ALA A 103 -5.63 -6.98 10.38
CA ALA A 103 -4.98 -5.79 9.82
C ALA A 103 -4.06 -5.06 10.82
N ALA A 104 -4.25 -5.29 12.12
CA ALA A 104 -3.51 -4.59 13.18
C ALA A 104 -1.98 -4.65 12.99
N PRO A 105 -1.34 -5.80 12.65
CA PRO A 105 0.11 -5.85 12.49
C PRO A 105 0.63 -4.90 11.41
N VAL A 106 -0.06 -4.82 10.26
CA VAL A 106 0.33 -3.92 9.15
C VAL A 106 0.09 -2.46 9.55
N ALA A 107 -1.07 -2.16 10.13
CA ALA A 107 -1.41 -0.81 10.57
C ALA A 107 -0.42 -0.28 11.62
N ILE A 108 -0.08 -1.11 12.63
CA ILE A 108 0.89 -0.78 13.67
C ILE A 108 2.28 -0.56 13.07
N LEU A 109 2.70 -1.42 12.15
CA LEU A 109 4.01 -1.32 11.50
C LEU A 109 4.13 -0.03 10.68
N VAL A 110 3.11 0.30 9.88
CA VAL A 110 3.09 1.56 9.11
C VAL A 110 3.04 2.77 10.04
N ALA A 111 2.21 2.75 11.09
CA ALA A 111 2.15 3.81 12.08
C ALA A 111 3.49 4.01 12.80
N TRP A 112 4.17 2.92 13.16
CA TRP A 112 5.50 2.97 13.78
C TRP A 112 6.56 3.50 12.81
N ALA A 113 6.50 3.10 11.53
CA ALA A 113 7.37 3.63 10.49
C ALA A 113 7.21 5.15 10.35
N THR A 114 5.96 5.62 10.26
CA THR A 114 5.64 7.06 10.18
C THR A 114 6.10 7.79 11.43
N TRP A 115 5.81 7.27 12.62
CA TRP A 115 6.23 7.87 13.88
C TRP A 115 7.75 8.04 13.95
N THR A 116 8.48 6.96 13.67
CA THR A 116 9.96 6.95 13.69
C THR A 116 10.54 7.99 12.73
N TYR A 117 9.98 8.10 11.52
CA TYR A 117 10.45 9.07 10.54
C TYR A 117 10.16 10.52 10.99
N VAL A 118 8.95 10.79 11.48
CA VAL A 118 8.52 12.13 11.90
C VAL A 118 9.33 12.61 13.11
N THR A 119 9.62 11.74 14.08
CA THR A 119 10.43 12.10 15.26
C THR A 119 11.90 12.33 14.90
N THR A 120 12.42 11.66 13.87
CA THR A 120 13.81 11.79 13.44
C THR A 120 14.02 13.05 12.58
N HIS A 121 13.07 13.38 11.70
CA HIS A 121 13.14 14.55 10.81
C HIS A 121 11.95 15.51 10.96
N PRO A 122 11.71 16.08 12.16
CA PRO A 122 10.53 16.91 12.43
C PRO A 122 10.50 18.18 11.57
N TRP A 123 11.67 18.78 11.30
CA TRP A 123 11.78 19.97 10.46
C TRP A 123 11.45 19.70 8.98
N LEU A 124 11.87 18.54 8.46
CA LEU A 124 11.55 18.13 7.08
C LEU A 124 10.05 17.91 6.92
N CYS A 125 9.41 17.32 7.93
CA CYS A 125 7.97 17.10 7.96
C CYS A 125 7.20 18.43 8.05
N LEU A 126 7.64 19.34 8.92
CA LEU A 126 7.02 20.67 9.07
C LEU A 126 7.12 21.50 7.77
N THR A 127 8.23 21.37 7.05
CA THR A 127 8.48 22.08 5.79
C THR A 127 7.94 21.33 4.57
N LEU A 128 7.27 20.19 4.76
CA LEU A 128 6.77 19.31 3.70
C LEU A 128 7.82 18.94 2.64
N GLY A 129 9.10 18.94 3.02
CA GLY A 129 10.21 18.75 2.08
C GLY A 129 10.44 19.91 1.08
N LEU A 130 9.70 21.02 1.19
CA LEU A 130 9.82 22.18 0.31
C LEU A 130 11.01 23.07 0.66
N GLN A 131 11.35 23.16 1.94
CA GLN A 131 12.46 23.99 2.39
C GLN A 131 13.70 23.14 2.66
N ARG A 132 14.64 23.18 1.72
CA ARG A 132 15.97 22.61 1.94
C ARG A 132 16.69 23.48 2.97
N SER A 133 16.84 22.99 4.20
CA SER A 133 17.67 23.67 5.20
C SER A 133 19.06 23.86 4.62
N LYS A 134 19.48 25.13 4.48
CA LYS A 134 20.79 25.51 3.97
C LYS A 134 21.87 25.48 5.06
N ASN A 135 21.50 25.16 6.31
CA ASN A 135 22.40 25.04 7.44
C ASN A 135 22.51 23.58 7.87
N ASN A 136 23.59 22.91 7.44
CA ASN A 136 24.56 22.24 8.31
C ASN A 136 25.68 21.64 7.46
N LYS A 137 26.78 22.39 7.35
CA LYS A 137 28.10 21.90 6.91
C LYS A 137 28.80 21.10 8.02
N THR A 138 28.08 20.27 8.74
CA THR A 138 28.63 19.44 9.83
C THR A 138 28.17 18.00 9.62
N LEU A 139 28.93 17.33 8.76
CA LEU A 139 29.37 15.94 8.91
C LEU A 139 28.44 14.97 9.65
N GLU A 140 27.34 14.55 9.03
CA GLU A 140 26.86 13.18 9.21
C GLU A 140 26.74 12.54 7.83
N LYS A 141 27.16 11.28 7.70
CA LYS A 141 27.00 10.52 6.46
C LYS A 141 25.56 10.70 5.95
N PRO A 142 25.31 10.79 4.63
CA PRO A 142 23.93 10.76 4.14
C PRO A 142 23.22 9.58 4.82
N ASP A 143 22.08 9.82 5.48
CA ASP A 143 21.33 8.76 6.15
C ASP A 143 21.04 7.63 5.14
N LEU A 144 21.87 6.59 5.16
CA LEU A 144 21.79 5.50 4.21
C LEU A 144 20.75 4.50 4.72
N GLY A 145 19.55 4.54 4.13
CA GLY A 145 18.47 3.60 4.40
C GLY A 145 17.10 4.27 4.51
N PHE A 146 16.27 3.73 5.40
CA PHE A 146 14.89 4.17 5.60
C PHE A 146 14.78 5.64 6.04
N LEU A 147 15.76 6.14 6.80
CA LEU A 147 15.83 7.51 7.30
C LEU A 147 16.24 8.54 6.24
N SER A 148 16.48 8.14 4.99
CA SER A 148 16.86 9.10 3.95
C SER A 148 15.71 10.08 3.63
N PRO A 149 16.03 11.34 3.26
CA PRO A 149 15.01 12.32 2.85
C PRO A 149 14.15 11.89 1.65
N GLN A 150 14.64 10.96 0.82
CA GLN A 150 13.92 10.45 -0.35
C GLN A 150 12.74 9.55 0.04
N VAL A 151 12.80 8.93 1.22
CA VAL A 151 11.74 8.04 1.73
C VAL A 151 10.53 8.84 2.25
N PHE A 152 10.71 10.14 2.52
CA PHE A 152 9.65 11.03 3.03
C PHE A 152 8.35 10.95 2.22
N VAL A 153 8.43 11.02 0.89
CA VAL A 153 7.24 10.99 0.02
C VAL A 153 6.45 9.70 0.19
N TYR A 154 7.15 8.57 0.33
CA TYR A 154 6.53 7.27 0.55
C TYR A 154 5.94 7.13 1.95
N VAL A 155 6.55 7.75 2.97
CA VAL A 155 6.02 7.78 4.34
C VAL A 155 4.74 8.61 4.41
N VAL A 156 4.74 9.80 3.79
CA VAL A 156 3.54 10.64 3.71
C VAL A 156 2.43 9.91 2.95
N HIS A 157 2.76 9.29 1.81
CA HIS A 157 1.81 8.49 1.06
C HIS A 157 1.21 7.37 1.91
N ALA A 158 2.05 6.58 2.61
CA ALA A 158 1.58 5.50 3.47
C ALA A 158 0.72 5.99 4.64
N ALA A 159 1.07 7.13 5.25
CA ALA A 159 0.28 7.72 6.32
C ALA A 159 -1.11 8.16 5.82
N VAL A 160 -1.18 8.81 4.65
CA VAL A 160 -2.45 9.21 4.04
C VAL A 160 -3.31 7.99 3.71
N LEU A 161 -2.72 6.94 3.13
CA LEU A 161 -3.47 5.71 2.83
C LEU A 161 -3.95 5.00 4.10
N LEU A 162 -3.14 4.98 5.16
CA LEU A 162 -3.53 4.39 6.44
C LEU A 162 -4.70 5.15 7.07
N LEU A 163 -4.63 6.49 7.09
CA LEU A 163 -5.70 7.34 7.61
C LEU A 163 -6.97 7.21 6.78
N PHE A 164 -6.88 7.40 5.47
CA PHE A 164 -8.03 7.32 4.59
C PHE A 164 -8.65 5.92 4.57
N GLY A 165 -7.83 4.87 4.44
CA GLY A 165 -8.33 3.51 4.39
C GLY A 165 -8.83 3.00 5.75
N GLY A 166 -8.26 3.46 6.86
CA GLY A 166 -8.78 3.15 8.19
C GLY A 166 -10.13 3.82 8.47
N LEU A 167 -10.30 5.08 8.08
CA LEU A 167 -11.50 5.85 8.38
C LEU A 167 -12.64 5.60 7.39
N CYS A 168 -12.33 5.37 6.12
CA CYS A 168 -13.31 5.41 5.03
C CYS A 168 -13.42 4.10 4.25
N MET A 169 -12.63 3.05 4.57
CA MET A 169 -12.68 1.76 3.87
C MET A 169 -12.79 0.60 4.86
N HIS A 170 -13.16 -0.57 4.33
CA HIS A 170 -13.14 -1.81 5.09
C HIS A 170 -11.70 -2.20 5.42
N VAL A 171 -11.47 -2.58 6.67
CA VAL A 171 -10.12 -2.90 7.18
C VAL A 171 -9.48 -4.11 6.48
N GLN A 172 -10.30 -5.01 5.91
CA GLN A 172 -9.83 -6.09 5.05
C GLN A 172 -9.15 -5.59 3.77
N VAL A 173 -9.65 -4.48 3.20
CA VAL A 173 -9.09 -3.89 1.96
C VAL A 173 -7.85 -3.07 2.29
N LEU A 174 -7.77 -2.51 3.50
CA LEU A 174 -6.66 -1.66 3.94
C LEU A 174 -5.30 -2.36 3.85
N THR A 175 -5.19 -3.62 4.27
CA THR A 175 -3.93 -4.38 4.22
C THR A 175 -3.46 -4.60 2.80
N ARG A 176 -4.38 -4.96 1.88
CA ARG A 176 -4.08 -5.08 0.44
C ARG A 176 -3.65 -3.76 -0.15
N PHE A 177 -4.36 -2.69 0.22
CA PHE A 177 -4.13 -1.36 -0.31
C PHE A 177 -2.75 -0.83 0.11
N LEU A 178 -2.40 -0.95 1.40
CA LEU A 178 -1.04 -0.65 1.89
C LEU A 178 0.00 -1.58 1.25
N GLY A 179 -0.38 -2.87 1.12
CA GLY A 179 0.25 -3.98 0.40
C GLY A 179 0.85 -3.63 -0.95
N SER A 180 -0.03 -3.09 -1.80
CA SER A 180 0.24 -2.82 -3.21
C SER A 180 0.74 -1.41 -3.48
N SER A 181 0.35 -0.45 -2.65
CA SER A 181 0.53 0.97 -2.94
C SER A 181 1.73 1.58 -2.23
N THR A 182 2.34 0.89 -1.27
CA THR A 182 3.45 1.45 -0.49
C THR A 182 4.61 0.46 -0.30
N PRO A 183 5.87 0.90 -0.49
CA PRO A 183 7.01 0.05 -0.17
C PRO A 183 7.37 0.10 1.33
N ILE A 184 6.77 1.01 2.11
CA ILE A 184 7.08 1.26 3.52
C ILE A 184 6.91 0.00 4.38
N MET A 185 5.87 -0.79 4.10
CA MET A 185 5.61 -2.05 4.80
C MET A 185 6.74 -3.08 4.65
N TYR A 186 7.60 -2.96 3.63
CA TYR A 186 8.73 -3.84 3.39
C TYR A 186 10.05 -3.19 3.82
N TRP A 187 10.21 -1.89 3.57
CA TRP A 187 11.44 -1.15 3.89
C TRP A 187 11.63 -0.95 5.38
N PHE A 188 10.56 -0.64 6.13
CA PHE A 188 10.68 -0.40 7.56
C PHE A 188 11.05 -1.67 8.34
N PRO A 189 10.46 -2.85 8.10
CA PRO A 189 10.90 -4.08 8.75
C PRO A 189 12.33 -4.46 8.36
N ALA A 190 12.72 -4.24 7.09
CA ALA A 190 14.10 -4.46 6.67
C ALA A 190 15.09 -3.55 7.44
N HIS A 191 14.71 -2.29 7.70
CA HIS A 191 15.48 -1.37 8.53
C HIS A 191 15.58 -1.85 9.98
N LEU A 192 14.47 -2.28 10.59
CA LEU A 192 14.47 -2.84 11.94
C LEU A 192 15.36 -4.09 12.04
N LEU A 193 15.28 -5.00 11.08
CA LEU A 193 16.13 -6.19 11.03
C LEU A 193 17.62 -5.82 10.95
N GLN A 194 17.98 -4.83 10.12
CA GLN A 194 19.36 -4.37 9.99
C GLN A 194 19.91 -3.73 11.27
N ASP A 195 19.07 -3.00 12.01
CA ASP A 195 19.48 -2.30 13.23
C ASP A 195 19.59 -3.26 14.42
N GLN A 196 18.71 -4.25 14.50
CA GLN A 196 18.62 -5.18 15.64
C GLN A 196 19.58 -6.38 15.51
N GLU A 197 19.91 -6.82 14.30
CA GLU A 197 20.68 -8.05 14.11
C GLU A 197 22.13 -7.78 13.67
N PRO A 198 23.13 -8.19 14.48
CA PRO A 198 24.54 -7.97 14.16
C PRO A 198 24.99 -8.69 12.88
N LEU A 199 24.34 -9.82 12.55
CA LEU A 199 24.57 -10.56 11.30
C LEU A 199 24.28 -9.69 10.07
N LEU A 200 23.17 -8.94 10.08
CA LEU A 200 22.79 -8.07 8.97
C LEU A 200 23.60 -6.78 8.95
N ARG A 201 23.98 -6.28 10.12
CA ARG A 201 24.81 -5.09 10.25
C ARG A 201 26.21 -5.28 9.66
N SER A 202 26.82 -6.46 9.85
CA SER A 202 28.15 -6.77 9.29
C SER A 202 28.14 -6.82 7.76
N LEU A 203 27.07 -7.35 7.15
CA LEU A 203 26.87 -7.34 5.68
C LEU A 203 26.87 -5.94 5.07
N LYS A 204 26.31 -4.94 5.77
CA LYS A 204 26.33 -3.53 5.31
C LYS A 204 27.74 -2.93 5.31
N THR A 205 28.62 -3.42 6.17
CA THR A 205 30.00 -2.91 6.32
C THR A 205 31.00 -3.51 5.33
N VAL A 206 30.67 -4.65 4.71
CA VAL A 206 31.49 -5.26 3.66
C VAL A 206 31.17 -4.58 2.32
N PRO A 207 32.11 -3.88 1.67
CA PRO A 207 31.90 -3.36 0.32
C PRO A 207 31.59 -4.52 -0.62
N TRP A 208 30.53 -4.41 -1.43
CA TRP A 208 30.20 -5.40 -2.46
C TRP A 208 31.35 -5.51 -3.47
N LYS A 209 32.26 -6.45 -3.23
CA LYS A 209 33.16 -6.98 -4.26
C LYS A 209 32.46 -8.19 -4.87
N PRO A 210 32.39 -8.31 -6.21
CA PRO A 210 32.11 -9.59 -6.84
C PRO A 210 33.08 -10.61 -6.25
N LEU A 211 32.54 -11.69 -5.69
CA LEU A 211 33.29 -12.73 -5.00
C LEU A 211 34.27 -13.36 -6.03
N ALA A 212 35.52 -12.92 -6.03
CA ALA A 212 36.61 -13.78 -6.48
C ALA A 212 36.78 -14.85 -5.39
N GLU A 213 36.71 -16.12 -5.78
CA GLU A 213 36.72 -17.31 -4.93
C GLU A 213 38.02 -17.50 -4.12
N ASP A 214 38.34 -16.63 -3.18
CA ASP A 214 39.45 -16.91 -2.25
C ASP A 214 39.18 -16.24 -0.90
N SER A 215 38.51 -16.96 0.01
CA SER A 215 38.47 -16.59 1.43
C SER A 215 38.57 -17.83 2.33
N PRO A 216 39.34 -17.76 3.43
CA PRO A 216 39.77 -18.91 4.23
C PRO A 216 38.63 -19.62 4.99
N PRO A 217 38.84 -20.86 5.44
CA PRO A 217 37.80 -21.72 5.99
C PRO A 217 37.45 -21.29 7.42
N GLY A 218 36.47 -20.39 7.57
CA GLY A 218 36.00 -20.00 8.91
C GLY A 218 34.80 -19.06 8.94
N GLN A 219 34.54 -18.31 7.86
CA GLN A 219 33.45 -17.35 7.82
C GLN A 219 32.60 -17.55 6.57
N LYS A 220 31.93 -18.70 6.48
CA LYS A 220 30.89 -18.89 5.47
C LYS A 220 29.70 -18.04 5.85
N VAL A 221 29.65 -16.81 5.33
CA VAL A 221 28.44 -15.99 5.34
C VAL A 221 27.33 -16.86 4.72
N PRO A 222 26.19 -17.06 5.40
CA PRO A 222 25.11 -17.85 4.83
C PRO A 222 24.72 -17.29 3.46
N ARG A 223 24.55 -18.15 2.46
CA ARG A 223 24.16 -17.78 1.09
C ARG A 223 22.87 -16.93 1.05
N ASN A 224 22.04 -17.04 2.11
CA ASN A 224 20.93 -16.15 2.40
C ASN A 224 20.93 -15.76 3.91
N PRO A 225 21.14 -14.47 4.26
CA PRO A 225 21.23 -14.05 5.66
C PRO A 225 19.91 -14.17 6.42
N ILE A 226 18.76 -14.09 5.74
CA ILE A 226 17.44 -14.31 6.36
C ILE A 226 17.29 -15.77 6.79
N MET A 227 17.79 -16.71 5.99
CA MET A 227 17.80 -18.13 6.37
C MET A 227 18.69 -18.37 7.60
N GLY A 228 19.80 -17.63 7.70
CA GLY A 228 20.65 -17.61 8.89
C GLY A 228 19.89 -17.17 10.14
N LEU A 229 19.11 -16.08 10.04
CA LEU A 229 18.26 -15.60 11.15
C LEU A 229 17.18 -16.63 11.52
N LEU A 230 16.57 -17.31 10.54
CA LEU A 230 15.57 -18.34 10.81
C LEU A 230 16.15 -19.56 11.52
N TYR A 231 17.36 -20.00 11.15
CA TYR A 231 18.05 -21.09 11.83
C TYR A 231 18.42 -20.71 13.27
N HIS A 232 18.83 -19.45 13.48
CA HIS A 232 19.19 -18.88 14.77
C HIS A 232 18.02 -18.11 15.43
N TRP A 233 16.78 -18.56 15.25
CA TRP A 233 15.58 -17.87 15.70
C TRP A 233 15.57 -17.52 17.20
N LYS A 234 16.05 -18.43 18.05
CA LYS A 234 16.05 -18.25 19.52
C LYS A 234 17.01 -17.15 19.99
N THR A 235 18.07 -16.88 19.22
CA THR A 235 19.07 -15.87 19.53
C THR A 235 18.77 -14.50 18.91
N CYS A 236 17.75 -14.41 18.05
CA CYS A 236 17.31 -13.15 17.45
C CYS A 236 16.60 -12.24 18.46
N SER A 237 16.65 -10.93 18.22
CA SER A 237 15.90 -9.93 18.97
C SER A 237 14.39 -10.22 18.94
N PRO A 238 13.63 -9.92 20.01
CA PRO A 238 12.17 -10.10 20.02
C PRO A 238 11.49 -9.39 18.84
N VAL A 239 11.96 -8.20 18.45
CA VAL A 239 11.42 -7.45 17.30
C VAL A 239 11.59 -8.24 16.00
N THR A 240 12.79 -8.78 15.76
CA THR A 240 13.11 -9.63 14.60
C THR A 240 12.21 -10.86 14.56
N ARG A 241 11.99 -11.51 15.71
CA ARG A 241 11.11 -12.68 15.83
C ARG A 241 9.66 -12.35 15.49
N TYR A 242 9.12 -11.23 15.97
CA TYR A 242 7.77 -10.82 15.62
C TYR A 242 7.61 -10.51 14.13
N ILE A 243 8.57 -9.80 13.54
CA ILE A 243 8.55 -9.45 12.12
C ILE A 243 8.61 -10.73 11.26
N LEU A 244 9.63 -11.56 11.45
CA LEU A 244 9.80 -12.77 10.66
C LEU A 244 8.63 -13.75 10.88
N GLY A 245 8.13 -13.84 12.12
CA GLY A 245 6.98 -14.67 12.46
C GLY A 245 5.72 -14.20 11.73
N TYR A 246 5.48 -12.89 11.71
CA TYR A 246 4.37 -12.30 10.96
C TYR A 246 4.46 -12.61 9.46
N PHE A 247 5.60 -12.35 8.82
CA PHE A 247 5.75 -12.62 7.38
C PHE A 247 5.64 -14.10 7.04
N LEU A 248 6.23 -14.99 7.84
CA LEU A 248 6.14 -16.43 7.64
C LEU A 248 4.72 -16.96 7.84
N THR A 249 4.03 -16.50 8.89
CA THR A 249 2.65 -16.93 9.16
C THR A 249 1.71 -16.41 8.09
N TYR A 250 1.83 -15.15 7.66
CA TYR A 250 1.01 -14.59 6.60
C TYR A 250 1.24 -15.30 5.26
N TRP A 251 2.51 -15.63 4.95
CA TRP A 251 2.85 -16.42 3.77
C TRP A 251 2.26 -17.83 3.81
N LEU A 252 2.41 -18.54 4.93
CA LEU A 252 1.87 -19.89 5.11
C LEU A 252 0.34 -19.89 5.04
N LEU A 253 -0.29 -18.96 5.74
CA LEU A 253 -1.74 -18.80 5.74
C LEU A 253 -2.26 -18.48 4.34
N GLY A 254 -1.56 -17.61 3.61
CA GLY A 254 -1.86 -17.32 2.21
C GLY A 254 -1.74 -18.54 1.31
N LEU A 255 -0.71 -19.35 1.48
CA LEU A 255 -0.53 -20.59 0.71
C LEU A 255 -1.67 -21.59 0.99
N LEU A 256 -1.97 -21.84 2.27
CA LEU A 256 -3.03 -22.76 2.69
C LEU A 256 -4.41 -22.33 2.16
N LEU A 257 -4.73 -21.05 2.25
CA LEU A 257 -6.05 -20.55 1.85
C LEU A 257 -6.16 -20.42 0.32
N HIS A 258 -5.07 -20.08 -0.36
CA HIS A 258 -5.04 -20.07 -1.83
C HIS A 258 -5.29 -21.45 -2.42
N CYS A 259 -4.68 -22.50 -1.86
CA CYS A 259 -4.93 -23.89 -2.28
C CYS A 259 -6.39 -24.33 -2.11
N ASN A 260 -7.15 -23.68 -1.22
CA ASN A 260 -8.56 -24.00 -0.96
C ASN A 260 -9.55 -23.08 -1.70
N PHE A 261 -9.08 -22.21 -2.61
CA PHE A 261 -9.90 -21.21 -3.32
C PHE A 261 -10.77 -20.34 -2.40
N LEU A 262 -10.39 -20.23 -1.13
CA LEU A 262 -11.06 -19.32 -0.22
C LEU A 262 -10.71 -17.89 -0.61
N PRO A 263 -11.62 -16.92 -0.38
CA PRO A 263 -11.35 -15.51 -0.61
C PRO A 263 -10.34 -15.00 0.41
N TRP A 264 -9.09 -15.44 0.29
CA TRP A 264 -7.95 -14.93 1.02
C TRP A 264 -7.17 -14.01 0.13
N THR A 265 -7.16 -12.75 0.52
CA THR A 265 -6.16 -11.74 0.20
C THR A 265 -6.44 -10.56 1.10
#